data_AF-A0A9D4M598-F1
#
_entry.id   AF-A0A9D4M598-F1
#
_cell.length_a   1.000
_cell.length_b   1.000
_cell.length_c   1.000
_cell.angle_alpha   90.00
_cell.angle_beta   90.00
_cell.angle_gamma   90.00
#
_symmetry.space_group_name_H-M   'P 1'
#
loop_
_entity.id
_entity.type
_entity.pdbx_description
1 polymer ?
#
loop_
_entity_poly.entity_id
_entity_poly.type
_entity_poly.pdbx_seq_one_letter_code
_entity_poly.pdbx_strand_id
1 'polypeptide(L)' 'MFHMKLLVDTDPDTRLSRRVLRDTKERGRDLDQILNMYTSHAKPAFKEFCLPTKKYADMIIPRGADNSVAIDPTVQNI' A
#
# COMPACT_ATOMS: atom_id res chain seq x y z
N MET A 1 0.81 -10.06 -20.68
CA MET A 1 0.52 -8.62 -20.68
C MET A 1 -0.68 -8.40 -19.76
N PHE A 2 -0.69 -7.37 -18.91
CA PHE A 2 -1.84 -7.08 -18.04
C PHE A 2 -2.92 -6.34 -18.85
N HIS A 3 -4.17 -6.77 -18.74
CA HIS A 3 -5.31 -6.12 -19.41
C HIS A 3 -5.68 -4.79 -18.74
N MET A 4 -5.48 -4.68 -17.42
CA MET A 4 -5.70 -3.46 -16.63
C MET A 4 -4.69 -3.43 -15.48
N LYS A 5 -4.13 -2.24 -15.20
CA LYS A 5 -3.11 -2.00 -14.17
C LYS A 5 -3.67 -1.02 -13.15
N LEU A 6 -3.85 -1.49 -11.92
CA LEU A 6 -4.38 -0.69 -10.82
C LEU A 6 -3.27 -0.37 -9.81
N LEU A 7 -3.29 0.86 -9.29
CA LEU A 7 -2.43 1.24 -8.17
C LEU A 7 -3.28 1.80 -7.03
N VAL A 8 -3.19 1.20 -5.85
CA VAL A 8 -3.83 1.72 -4.65
C VAL A 8 -2.89 2.74 -4.01
N ASP A 9 -3.34 4.00 -3.93
CA ASP A 9 -2.57 5.09 -3.38
C ASP A 9 -3.08 5.48 -1.99
N THR A 10 -2.16 5.60 -1.04
CA THR A 10 -2.43 5.91 0.36
C THR A 10 -1.20 6.51 0.99
N ASP A 11 -1.40 7.49 1.87
CA ASP A 11 -0.31 8.22 2.49
C ASP A 11 0.64 7.31 3.29
N PRO A 12 1.96 7.61 3.30
CA PRO A 12 2.95 6.75 3.96
C PRO A 12 2.71 6.54 5.45
N ASP A 13 2.19 7.54 6.16
CA ASP A 13 1.85 7.49 7.58
C ASP A 13 0.66 6.56 7.85
N THR A 14 -0.38 6.63 7.03
CA THR A 14 -1.55 5.75 7.08
C THR A 14 -1.15 4.30 6.78
N ARG A 15 -0.25 4.08 5.81
CA ARG A 15 0.30 2.74 5.53
C ARG A 15 1.16 2.23 6.67
N LEU A 16 1.97 3.10 7.28
CA LEU A 16 2.81 2.73 8.42
C LEU A 16 1.97 2.37 9.64
N SER A 17 0.95 3.16 9.98
CA SER A 17 0.08 2.88 11.13
C SER A 17 -0.63 1.52 10.98
N ARG A 18 -1.17 1.23 9.80
CA ARG A 18 -1.75 -0.09 9.46
C ARG A 18 -0.71 -1.22 9.59
N ARG A 19 0.51 -0.99 9.10
CA ARG A 19 1.61 -1.97 9.21
C ARG A 19 1.98 -2.24 10.66
N VAL A 20 2.12 -1.21 11.50
CA VAL A 20 2.46 -1.36 12.92
C VAL A 20 1.38 -2.17 13.63
N LEU A 21 0.11 -1.80 13.48
CA LEU A 21 -1.00 -2.52 14.09
C LEU A 21 -1.02 -4.00 13.68
N ARG A 22 -0.84 -4.29 12.39
CA ARG A 22 -0.80 -5.66 11.86
C ARG A 22 0.41 -6.44 12.38
N ASP A 23 1.62 -5.89 12.25
CA ASP A 23 2.86 -6.61 12.60
C ASP A 23 2.97 -6.84 14.13
N THR A 24 2.42 -5.95 14.96
CA THR A 24 2.34 -6.19 16.41
C THR A 24 1.26 -7.21 16.77
N LYS A 25 0.02 -7.06 16.25
CA LYS A 25 -1.12 -7.91 16.67
C LYS A 25 -1.09 -9.32 16.07
N GLU A 26 -0.74 -9.44 14.79
CA GLU A 26 -0.86 -10.71 14.06
C GLU A 26 0.47 -11.46 13.95
N ARG A 27 1.60 -10.75 14.08
CA ARG A 27 2.94 -11.33 13.89
C ARG A 27 3.83 -11.25 15.12
N GLY A 28 3.35 -10.66 16.22
CA GLY A 28 4.06 -10.57 17.49
C GLY A 28 5.40 -9.83 17.42
N ARG A 29 5.56 -8.90 16.47
CA ARG A 29 6.81 -8.15 16.29
C ARG A 29 6.88 -6.96 17.23
N ASP A 30 8.10 -6.69 17.71
CA ASP A 30 8.41 -5.52 18.53
C ASP A 30 8.33 -4.22 17.72
N LEU A 31 7.91 -3.14 18.38
CA LEU A 31 7.68 -1.84 17.74
C LEU A 31 8.98 -1.26 17.17
N ASP A 32 10.09 -1.34 17.91
CA ASP A 32 11.37 -0.76 17.46
C ASP A 32 11.89 -1.51 16.24
N GLN A 33 11.73 -2.84 16.21
CA GLN A 33 12.06 -3.66 15.03
C GLN A 33 11.22 -3.27 13.80
N ILE A 34 9.92 -3.03 13.97
CA ILE A 34 9.03 -2.63 12.87
C ILE A 34 9.45 -1.26 12.31
N LEU A 35 9.70 -0.29 13.19
CA LEU A 35 10.09 1.07 12.79
C LEU A 35 11.46 1.08 12.11
N ASN A 36 12.45 0.37 12.67
CA ASN A 36 13.78 0.24 12.08
C ASN A 36 13.74 -0.40 10.68
N MET A 37 12.98 -1.48 10.51
CA MET A 37 12.80 -2.09 9.19
C MET A 37 12.06 -1.16 8.21
N TYR A 38 11.10 -0.38 8.69
CA TYR A 38 10.40 0.58 7.84
C TYR A 38 11.33 1.68 7.35
N THR A 39 12.11 2.28 8.22
CA THR A 39 13.00 3.40 7.89
C THR A 39 14.21 2.96 7.07
N SER A 40 14.83 1.82 7.42
CA SER A 40 16.05 1.34 6.77
C SER A 40 15.80 0.64 5.43
N HIS A 41 14.64 0.00 5.24
CA HIS A 41 14.38 -0.81 4.05
C HIS A 41 13.10 -0.42 3.32
N ALA A 42 11.95 -0.49 3.98
CA ALA A 42 10.68 -0.43 3.26
C ALA A 42 10.38 0.96 2.66
N LYS A 43 10.71 2.04 3.38
CA LYS A 43 10.51 3.41 2.89
C LYS A 43 11.47 3.77 1.74
N PRO A 44 12.78 3.49 1.82
CA PRO A 44 13.69 3.65 0.68
C PRO A 44 13.25 2.83 -0.54
N ALA A 45 12.99 1.53 -0.36
CA ALA A 45 12.59 0.65 -1.45
C ALA A 45 11.25 1.08 -2.09
N PHE A 46 10.28 1.54 -1.29
CA PHE A 46 9.04 2.09 -1.83
C PHE A 46 9.31 3.31 -2.72
N LYS A 47 10.17 4.24 -2.29
CA LYS A 47 10.49 5.44 -3.07
C LYS A 47 11.26 5.11 -4.35
N GLU A 48 12.18 4.15 -4.29
CA GLU A 48 13.06 3.79 -5.39
C GLU A 48 12.36 2.90 -6.42
N PHE A 49 11.58 1.92 -5.97
CA PHE A 49 11.06 0.89 -6.86
C PHE A 49 9.54 0.93 -7.04
N CYS A 50 8.77 1.21 -5.99
CA CYS A 50 7.30 1.17 -6.08
C CYS A 50 6.70 2.49 -6.58
N LEU A 51 7.14 3.62 -6.05
CA LEU A 51 6.59 4.93 -6.41
C LEU A 51 6.74 5.25 -7.90
N PRO A 52 7.88 4.94 -8.57
CA PRO A 52 8.01 5.19 -10.00
C PRO A 52 7.07 4.35 -10.88
N THR A 53 6.52 3.24 -10.37
CA THR A 53 5.57 2.42 -11.16
C THR A 53 4.18 3.03 -11.23
N LYS A 54 3.87 4.04 -10.40
CA LYS A 54 2.60 4.77 -10.41
C LYS A 54 2.25 5.33 -11.79
N LYS A 55 3.25 5.74 -12.57
CA LYS A 55 3.06 6.26 -13.94
C LYS A 55 2.56 5.22 -14.95
N TYR A 56 2.66 3.93 -14.62
CA TYR A 56 2.19 2.85 -15.48
C TYR A 56 0.80 2.36 -15.08
N ALA A 57 0.14 2.95 -14.09
CA ALA A 57 -1.21 2.56 -13.69
C ALA A 57 -2.25 3.11 -14.68
N ASP A 58 -3.20 2.27 -15.10
CA ASP A 58 -4.36 2.70 -15.89
C ASP A 58 -5.39 3.41 -14.98
N MET A 59 -5.46 3.00 -13.70
CA MET A 59 -6.30 3.66 -12.68
C MET A 59 -5.61 3.68 -11.32
N ILE A 60 -5.77 4.80 -10.60
CA ILE A 60 -5.28 4.99 -9.23
C ILE A 60 -6.47 5.05 -8.28
N ILE A 61 -6.49 4.18 -7.28
CA ILE A 61 -7.57 4.09 -6.28
C ILE A 61 -7.10 4.75 -4.99
N PRO A 62 -7.66 5.91 -4.58
CA PRO A 62 -7.31 6.53 -3.31
C PRO A 62 -7.94 5.79 -2.13
N ARG A 63 -7.27 5.80 -0.98
CA ARG A 63 -7.74 5.27 0.33
C ARG A 63 -7.95 3.75 0.42
N GLY A 64 -7.74 3.00 -0.66
CA GLY A 64 -7.80 1.54 -0.66
C GLY A 64 -9.17 0.99 -0.29
N ALA A 65 -9.22 0.01 0.63
CA ALA A 65 -10.42 -0.74 1.02
C ALA A 65 -11.57 0.13 1.57
N ASP A 66 -11.27 1.33 2.09
CA ASP A 66 -12.28 2.25 2.63
C ASP A 66 -13.02 3.01 1.52
N ASN A 67 -12.58 2.89 0.27
CA ASN A 67 -13.21 3.55 -0.87
C ASN A 67 -14.17 2.60 -1.58
N SER A 68 -15.29 2.27 -0.91
CA SER A 68 -16.36 1.41 -1.45
C SER A 68 -16.82 1.86 -2.84
N VAL A 69 -16.86 3.16 -3.08
CA VAL A 69 -17.23 3.78 -4.38
C VAL A 69 -16.26 3.42 -5.51
N ALA A 70 -14.97 3.22 -5.23
CA ALA A 70 -13.99 2.79 -6.24
C ALA A 70 -13.89 1.27 -6.37
N ILE A 71 -14.32 0.52 -5.35
CA ILE A 71 -14.30 -0.95 -5.32
C ILE A 71 -15.47 -1.51 -6.14
N ASP A 72 -16.67 -0.94 -6.01
CA ASP A 72 -17.87 -1.41 -6.71
C ASP A 72 -17.70 -1.47 -8.25
N PRO A 73 -17.18 -0.42 -8.93
CA PRO A 73 -16.96 -0.46 -10.38
C PRO A 73 -15.88 -1.46 -10.78
N THR A 74 -14.87 -1.71 -9.94
CA THR A 74 -13.82 -2.70 -10.25
C THR A 74 -14.31 -4.13 -10.14
N VAL A 75 -15.24 -4.42 -9.23
CA VAL A 75 -15.82 -5.76 -9.07
C VAL A 75 -16.84 -6.05 -10.18
N GLN A 76 -17.53 -5.04 -10.71
CA GLN A 76 -18.47 -5.21 -11.83
C GLN A 76 -17.81 -5.43 -13.20
N ASN A 77 -16.51 -5.10 -13.34
CA ASN A 77 -15.76 -5.18 -14.60
C ASN A 77 -14.72 -6.33 -14.63
N ILE A 78 -14.81 -7.27 -13.69
CA ILE A 78 -14.07 -8.56 -13.67
C ILE A 78 -15.04 -9.67 -14.08
#